data_AF-A0A3M1AC63-F1
#
_entry.id   AF-A0A3M1AC63-F1
#
_cell.length_a   1.000
_cell.length_b   1.000
_cell.length_c   1.000
_cell.angle_alpha   90.00
_cell.angle_beta   90.00
_cell.angle_gamma   90.00
#
_symmetry.space_group_name_H-M   'P 1'
#
loop_
_entity.id
_entity.type
_entity.pdbx_description
1 polymer ?
#
loop_
_entity_poly.entity_id
_entity_poly.type
_entity_poly.pdbx_seq_one_letter_code
_entity_poly.pdbx_strand_id
1 'polypeptide(L)'
;MQSFSEAPGVGSNMLLAFGTEFKGIKFLPLRAGFAVGGNSQFMTGLGLGLKIGAFSMNWALQSYKSLLPASGSGIGLGFDMTIGM
;
A
#
# COMPACT_ATOMS: atom_id res chain seq x y z
N MET A 1 30.22 -14.87 19.99
CA MET A 1 30.03 -14.79 18.53
C MET A 1 28.79 -13.96 18.27
N GLN A 2 28.96 -12.66 18.03
CA GLN A 2 27.86 -11.75 17.71
C GLN A 2 27.70 -11.76 16.19
N SER A 3 26.90 -12.71 15.71
CA SER A 3 26.58 -12.84 14.28
C SER A 3 25.82 -11.59 13.83
N PHE A 4 26.23 -11.00 12.71
CA PHE A 4 25.61 -9.84 12.09
C PHE A 4 24.17 -10.17 11.66
N SER A 5 23.23 -10.12 12.60
CA SER A 5 21.82 -10.39 12.32
C SER A 5 21.14 -9.26 11.53
N GLU A 6 21.85 -8.17 11.29
CA GLU A 6 21.39 -6.98 10.55
C GLU A 6 22.35 -6.61 9.40
N ALA A 7 22.86 -7.61 8.67
CA ALA A 7 23.57 -7.31 7.42
C ALA A 7 22.55 -6.92 6.32
N PRO A 8 22.88 -5.96 5.43
CA PRO A 8 22.05 -5.64 4.27
C PRO A 8 21.86 -6.90 3.40
N GLY A 9 20.62 -7.39 3.31
CA GLY A 9 20.27 -8.64 2.63
C GLY A 9 19.74 -9.76 3.53
N VAL A 10 19.77 -9.62 4.86
CA VAL A 10 19.26 -10.62 5.83
C VAL A 10 17.77 -10.41 6.17
N GLY A 11 17.07 -9.58 5.39
CA GLY A 11 15.61 -9.43 5.49
C GLY A 11 14.90 -10.52 4.71
N SER A 12 14.43 -11.58 5.39
CA SER A 12 13.77 -12.74 4.75
C SER A 12 12.37 -12.46 4.18
N ASN A 13 11.86 -11.23 4.33
CA ASN A 13 10.47 -10.88 4.05
C ASN A 13 10.38 -9.94 2.84
N MET A 14 10.78 -10.44 1.67
CA MET A 14 10.64 -9.69 0.41
C MET A 14 9.17 -9.47 0.07
N LEU A 15 8.79 -8.21 -0.12
CA LEU A 15 7.44 -7.80 -0.54
C LEU A 15 7.52 -7.19 -1.95
N LEU A 16 6.83 -7.81 -2.89
CA LEU A 16 6.69 -7.31 -4.25
C LEU A 16 5.35 -6.61 -4.38
N ALA A 17 5.34 -5.35 -4.84
CA ALA A 17 4.12 -4.56 -5.01
C ALA A 17 4.03 -4.02 -6.43
N PHE A 18 2.84 -4.08 -7.01
CA PHE A 18 2.50 -3.48 -8.28
C PHE A 18 1.26 -2.60 -8.14
N GLY A 19 1.30 -1.42 -8.75
CA GLY A 19 0.22 -0.46 -8.69
C GLY A 19 0.08 0.32 -9.99
N THR A 20 -1.14 0.75 -10.26
CA THR A 20 -1.47 1.63 -11.38
C THR A 20 -2.24 2.85 -10.86
N GLU A 21 -2.02 3.97 -11.53
CA GLU A 21 -2.69 5.23 -11.27
C GLU A 21 -3.38 5.71 -12.55
N PHE A 22 -4.69 5.90 -12.48
CA PHE A 22 -5.51 6.41 -13.57
C PHE A 22 -5.92 7.87 -13.30
N LYS A 23 -5.60 8.75 -14.25
CA LYS A 23 -5.90 10.20 -14.19
C LYS A 23 -6.85 10.62 -15.31
N GLY A 24 -7.99 9.96 -15.44
CA GLY A 24 -9.02 10.38 -16.40
C GLY A 24 -9.55 11.79 -16.12
N ILE A 25 -9.69 12.13 -14.84
CA ILE A 25 -10.11 13.45 -14.38
C ILE A 25 -8.96 14.06 -13.56
N LYS A 26 -8.47 15.25 -13.97
CA LYS A 26 -7.27 15.88 -13.36
C LYS A 26 -7.38 16.06 -11.85
N PHE A 27 -8.59 16.33 -11.34
CA PHE A 27 -8.84 16.52 -9.90
C PHE A 27 -9.15 15.21 -9.16
N LEU A 28 -9.32 14.07 -9.84
CA LEU A 28 -9.76 12.81 -9.23
C LEU A 28 -8.91 11.61 -9.67
N PRO A 29 -7.66 11.49 -9.21
CA PRO A 29 -6.85 10.30 -9.49
C PRO A 29 -7.42 9.05 -8.80
N LEU A 30 -7.49 7.95 -9.54
CA LEU A 30 -7.86 6.62 -9.05
C LEU A 30 -6.62 5.73 -9.01
N ARG A 31 -6.47 4.92 -7.97
CA ARG A 31 -5.34 4.01 -7.79
C ARG A 31 -5.84 2.61 -7.50
N ALA A 32 -5.15 1.62 -8.05
CA ALA A 32 -5.35 0.22 -7.73
C ALA A 32 -4.01 -0.49 -7.69
N GLY A 33 -3.87 -1.49 -6.84
CA GLY A 33 -2.64 -2.26 -6.75
C GLY A 33 -2.81 -3.57 -6.03
N PHE A 34 -1.78 -4.40 -6.11
CA PHE A 34 -1.66 -5.62 -5.35
C PHE A 34 -0.22 -5.83 -4.94
N ALA A 35 -0.01 -6.57 -3.85
CA ALA A 35 1.31 -6.93 -3.37
C ALA A 35 1.32 -8.38 -2.88
N VAL A 36 2.47 -9.04 -3.02
CA VAL A 36 2.68 -10.45 -2.68
C VAL A 36 3.99 -10.58 -1.92
N GLY A 37 3.99 -11.37 -0.85
CA GLY A 37 5.17 -11.59 -0.01
C GLY A 37 5.28 -10.63 1.17
N GLY A 38 6.39 -10.73 1.90
CA GLY A 38 6.54 -10.15 3.23
C GLY A 38 5.75 -10.92 4.29
N ASN A 39 5.37 -10.23 5.37
CA ASN A 39 4.60 -10.83 6.48
C ASN A 39 3.12 -11.11 6.11
N SER A 40 2.65 -10.66 4.95
CA SER A 40 1.29 -10.86 4.44
C SER A 40 1.35 -11.51 3.07
N GLN A 41 0.70 -12.67 2.89
CA GLN A 41 0.89 -13.45 1.66
C GLN A 41 0.36 -12.76 0.41
N PHE A 42 -0.78 -12.08 0.51
CA PHE A 42 -1.38 -11.34 -0.59
C PHE A 42 -2.12 -10.10 -0.07
N MET A 43 -1.98 -9.00 -0.79
CA MET A 43 -2.63 -7.73 -0.47
C MET A 43 -3.21 -7.13 -1.74
N THR A 44 -4.38 -6.53 -1.64
CA THR A 44 -4.96 -5.69 -2.69
C THR A 44 -5.25 -4.31 -2.14
N GLY A 45 -5.12 -3.29 -2.97
CA GLY A 45 -5.31 -1.91 -2.60
C GLY A 45 -6.13 -1.14 -3.62
N LEU A 46 -6.97 -0.25 -3.13
CA LEU A 46 -7.69 0.75 -3.91
C LEU A 46 -7.42 2.12 -3.29
N GLY A 47 -7.36 3.15 -4.12
CA GLY A 47 -7.16 4.51 -3.67
C GLY A 47 -7.92 5.52 -4.52
N LEU A 48 -8.33 6.60 -3.87
CA LEU A 48 -9.00 7.73 -4.47
C LEU A 48 -8.30 9.00 -3.99
N GLY A 49 -7.94 9.89 -4.91
CA GLY A 49 -7.48 11.23 -4.54
C GLY A 49 -8.47 12.28 -5.02
N LEU A 50 -8.53 13.40 -4.30
CA LEU A 50 -9.22 14.62 -4.70
C LEU A 50 -8.24 15.79 -4.62
N LYS A 51 -7.99 16.46 -5.75
CA LYS A 51 -7.07 17.60 -5.86
C LYS A 51 -7.84 18.85 -6.29
N ILE A 52 -7.94 19.83 -5.41
CA ILE A 52 -8.61 21.11 -5.65
C ILE A 52 -7.62 22.24 -5.36
N GLY A 53 -6.94 22.73 -6.40
CA GLY A 53 -5.93 23.79 -6.26
C GLY A 53 -4.79 23.39 -5.32
N ALA A 54 -4.61 24.17 -4.25
CA ALA A 54 -3.64 23.92 -3.18
C ALA A 54 -4.00 22.71 -2.29
N PHE A 55 -5.21 22.19 -2.38
CA PHE A 55 -5.71 21.17 -1.47
C PHE A 55 -5.68 19.77 -2.12
N SER A 56 -5.18 18.79 -1.39
CA SER A 56 -5.17 17.38 -1.79
C SER A 56 -5.70 16.51 -0.65
N MET A 57 -6.72 15.70 -0.93
CA MET A 57 -7.13 14.58 -0.08
C MET A 57 -6.83 13.26 -0.77
N ASN A 58 -6.38 12.28 -0.03
CA ASN A 58 -6.18 10.92 -0.51
C ASN A 58 -6.82 9.94 0.46
N TRP A 59 -7.60 9.02 -0.07
CA TRP A 59 -8.14 7.86 0.63
C TRP A 59 -7.53 6.60 0.05
N ALA A 60 -7.22 5.65 0.92
CA ALA A 60 -6.72 4.34 0.55
C ALA A 60 -7.44 3.27 1.36
N LEU A 61 -7.75 2.16 0.69
CA LEU A 61 -8.28 0.94 1.27
C LEU A 61 -7.33 -0.18 0.88
N GLN A 62 -6.91 -0.98 1.86
CA GLN A 62 -6.09 -2.16 1.62
C GLN A 62 -6.77 -3.39 2.23
N SER A 63 -6.85 -4.48 1.49
CA SER A 63 -7.26 -5.78 2.00
C SER A 63 -6.03 -6.67 2.13
N TYR A 64 -5.85 -7.25 3.31
CA TYR A 64 -4.86 -8.29 3.59
C TYR A 64 -5.58 -9.63 3.51
N LYS A 65 -5.24 -10.43 2.51
CA LYS A 65 -5.73 -11.80 2.37
C LYS A 65 -4.56 -12.75 2.49
N SER A 66 -4.60 -13.64 3.47
CA SER A 66 -3.68 -14.77 3.45
C SER A 66 -4.21 -15.85 2.52
N LEU A 67 -3.33 -16.48 1.73
CA LEU A 67 -3.66 -17.65 0.92
C LEU A 67 -3.63 -18.93 1.77
N LEU A 68 -3.00 -18.89 2.94
CA LEU A 68 -2.97 -19.95 3.94
C LEU A 68 -4.09 -19.75 4.97
N PRO A 69 -4.90 -20.78 5.27
CA PRO A 69 -6.03 -20.70 6.19
C PRO A 69 -5.65 -20.37 7.65
N ALA A 70 -4.36 -20.39 7.99
CA ALA A 70 -3.85 -20.15 9.34
C ALA A 70 -3.49 -18.67 9.64
N SER A 71 -3.77 -17.74 8.72
CA SER A 71 -3.29 -16.35 8.83
C SER A 71 -4.42 -15.35 8.62
N GLY A 72 -4.53 -14.39 9.53
CA GLY A 72 -5.67 -13.47 9.65
C GLY A 72 -5.95 -12.66 8.39
N SER A 73 -7.23 -12.37 8.15
CA SER A 73 -7.65 -11.39 7.16
C SER A 73 -7.84 -10.04 7.84
N GLY A 74 -7.51 -8.97 7.12
CA GLY A 74 -7.58 -7.61 7.66
C GLY A 74 -7.92 -6.58 6.60
N ILE A 75 -8.38 -5.42 7.06
CA ILE A 75 -8.62 -4.25 6.22
C ILE A 75 -7.83 -3.09 6.81
N GLY A 76 -6.99 -2.48 5.99
CA GLY A 76 -6.30 -1.22 6.28
C GLY A 76 -7.04 -0.05 5.64
N LEU A 77 -7.14 1.05 6.37
CA LEU A 77 -7.68 2.31 5.89
C LEU A 77 -6.60 3.37 6.02
N GLY A 78 -6.38 4.13 4.94
CA GLY A 78 -5.46 5.26 4.89
C GLY A 78 -6.22 6.52 4.51
N PHE A 79 -5.92 7.60 5.22
CA PHE A 79 -6.40 8.93 4.89
C PHE A 79 -5.24 9.91 5.00
N ASP A 80 -5.09 10.74 3.99
CA ASP A 80 -4.10 11.80 3.92
C ASP A 80 -4.75 13.09 3.44
N MET A 81 -4.36 14.20 4.05
CA MET A 81 -4.79 15.53 3.66
C MET A 81 -3.56 16.44 3.66
N THR A 82 -3.33 17.08 2.53
CA THR A 82 -2.21 18.00 2.33
C THR A 82 -2.72 19.33 1.79
N ILE A 83 -2.24 20.44 2.36
CA ILE A 83 -2.40 21.79 1.85
C ILE A 83 -1.03 22.24 1.34
N GLY A 84 -0.90 22.46 0.05
CA GLY A 84 0.26 23.10 -0.56
C GLY A 84 0.15 24.61 -0.38
N MET A 85 1.05 25.19 0.41
CA MET A 85 1.31 26.64 0.41
C MET A 85 2.08 27.05 -0.85
#